data_AF-A0A7C2MJG6-F1
#
_entry.id   AF-A0A7C2MJG6-F1
#
_cell.length_a   1.000
_cell.length_b   1.000
_cell.length_c   1.000
_cell.angle_alpha   90.00
_cell.angle_beta   90.00
_cell.angle_gamma   90.00
#
_symmetry.space_group_name_H-M   'P 1'
#
loop_
_entity.id
_entity.type
_entity.pdbx_description
1 polymer ?
#
loop_
_entity_poly.entity_id
_entity_poly.type
_entity_poly.pdbx_seq_one_letter_code
_entity_poly.pdbx_strand_id
1 'polypeptide(L)'
;MGMNRDIEMASLEQAVEMFKENFATKYPEAQFLIDGEGYKDEDLDLNIYVDGDEVEIGIYAAEISALVQQQTCYFILPFVLPRDQYP
;
A
#
# COMPACT_ATOMS: atom_id res chain seq x y z
N MET A 1 2.14 16.12 -34.85
CA MET A 1 1.02 15.29 -34.36
C MET A 1 1.29 15.01 -32.89
N GLY A 2 0.66 15.77 -32.00
CA GLY A 2 0.81 15.57 -30.56
C GLY A 2 0.00 14.35 -30.13
N MET A 3 0.66 13.35 -29.59
CA MET A 3 -0.02 12.33 -28.80
C MET A 3 -0.19 12.91 -27.39
N ASN A 4 -1.26 13.68 -27.16
CA ASN A 4 -1.82 13.76 -25.82
C ASN A 4 -2.56 12.43 -25.62
N ARG A 5 -1.84 11.40 -25.20
CA ARG A 5 -2.47 10.39 -24.37
C ARG A 5 -2.59 11.07 -23.03
N ASP A 6 -3.80 11.45 -22.65
CA ASP A 6 -4.12 11.65 -21.25
C ASP A 6 -3.79 10.31 -20.59
N ILE A 7 -2.58 10.21 -20.03
CA ILE A 7 -2.24 9.11 -19.14
C ILE A 7 -3.15 9.37 -17.96
N GLU A 8 -4.26 8.63 -17.86
CA GLU A 8 -5.04 8.61 -16.64
C GLU A 8 -4.08 8.20 -15.54
N MET A 9 -3.64 9.17 -14.74
CA MET A 9 -2.84 8.88 -13.57
C MET A 9 -3.69 7.99 -12.68
N ALA A 10 -3.08 6.94 -12.14
CA ALA A 10 -3.74 6.10 -11.17
C ALA A 10 -4.33 6.99 -10.06
N SER A 11 -5.49 6.63 -9.52
CA SER A 11 -5.98 7.26 -8.30
C SER A 11 -5.22 6.68 -7.10
N LEU A 12 -5.23 7.41 -5.97
CA LEU A 12 -4.71 6.90 -4.71
C LEU A 12 -5.42 5.60 -4.30
N GLU A 13 -6.73 5.50 -4.53
CA GLU A 13 -7.51 4.27 -4.31
C GLU A 13 -6.96 3.09 -5.12
N GLN A 14 -6.64 3.28 -6.40
CA GLN A 14 -6.04 2.24 -7.23
C GLN A 14 -4.65 1.82 -6.74
N ALA A 15 -3.84 2.75 -6.25
CA ALA A 15 -2.54 2.44 -5.64
C ALA A 15 -2.70 1.57 -4.38
N VAL A 16 -3.68 1.90 -3.52
CA VAL A 16 -3.99 1.14 -2.31
C VAL A 16 -4.47 -0.27 -2.63
N GLU A 17 -5.39 -0.42 -3.57
CA GLU A 17 -5.88 -1.74 -3.96
C GLU A 17 -4.76 -2.58 -4.58
N MET A 18 -3.91 -1.98 -5.42
CA MET A 18 -2.72 -2.66 -5.94
C MET A 18 -1.79 -3.14 -4.83
N PHE A 19 -1.56 -2.31 -3.79
CA PHE A 19 -0.76 -2.71 -2.64
C PHE A 19 -1.38 -3.94 -1.94
N LYS A 20 -2.66 -3.86 -1.59
CA LYS A 20 -3.38 -4.93 -0.88
C LYS A 20 -3.36 -6.24 -1.66
N GLU A 21 -3.64 -6.18 -2.96
CA GLU A 21 -3.64 -7.35 -3.85
C GLU A 21 -2.26 -8.02 -3.90
N ASN A 22 -1.19 -7.24 -4.08
CA ASN A 22 0.17 -7.78 -4.11
C ASN A 22 0.56 -8.38 -2.74
N PHE A 23 0.25 -7.69 -1.64
CA PHE A 23 0.57 -8.15 -0.30
C PHE A 23 -0.16 -9.45 0.07
N ALA A 24 -1.43 -9.54 -0.32
CA ALA A 24 -2.27 -10.71 -0.07
C ALA A 24 -1.80 -11.98 -0.81
N THR A 25 -0.90 -11.86 -1.80
CA THR A 25 -0.31 -13.05 -2.45
C THR A 25 0.51 -13.91 -1.50
N LYS A 26 1.15 -13.28 -0.49
CA LYS A 26 1.93 -13.97 0.55
C LYS A 26 1.21 -14.03 1.89
N TYR A 27 0.41 -13.01 2.22
CA TYR A 27 -0.31 -12.89 3.50
C TYR A 27 -1.82 -12.65 3.25
N PRO A 28 -2.56 -13.65 2.71
CA PRO A 28 -3.97 -13.49 2.33
C PRO A 28 -4.90 -13.18 3.51
N GLU A 29 -4.49 -13.50 4.73
CA GLU A 29 -5.24 -13.27 5.95
C GLU A 29 -5.05 -11.87 6.55
N ALA A 30 -4.14 -11.06 5.98
CA ALA A 30 -3.85 -9.71 6.46
C ALA A 30 -5.10 -8.81 6.41
N GLN A 31 -5.21 -7.92 7.39
CA GLN A 31 -6.23 -6.87 7.42
C GLN A 31 -5.55 -5.50 7.28
N PHE A 32 -6.25 -4.55 6.66
CA PHE A 32 -5.69 -3.26 6.32
C PHE A 32 -6.56 -2.15 6.88
N LEU A 33 -5.94 -1.15 7.51
CA LEU A 33 -6.59 0.06 7.94
C LEU A 33 -5.80 1.25 7.40
N ILE A 34 -6.46 2.14 6.69
CA ILE A 34 -5.89 3.42 6.31
C ILE A 34 -6.00 4.32 7.54
N ASP A 35 -4.86 4.78 8.04
CA ASP A 35 -4.82 5.72 9.17
C ASP A 35 -4.48 7.12 8.63
N GLY A 36 -5.12 8.14 9.19
CA GLY A 36 -5.06 9.52 8.69
C GLY A 36 -6.15 9.90 7.67
N GLU A 37 -6.61 11.15 7.73
CA GLU A 37 -7.38 11.73 6.63
C GLU A 37 -6.42 11.88 5.44
N GLY A 38 -6.81 11.45 4.24
CA GLY A 38 -6.02 11.63 3.03
C GLY A 38 -5.75 13.11 2.77
N TYR A 39 -4.69 13.64 3.38
CA TYR A 39 -4.25 15.00 3.21
C TYR A 39 -3.26 15.00 2.07
N LYS A 40 -3.72 15.56 0.94
CA LYS A 40 -3.06 16.46 -0.04
C LYS A 40 -1.55 16.41 -0.33
N ASP A 41 -0.70 15.82 0.49
CA ASP A 41 0.74 15.74 0.36
C ASP A 41 1.18 14.25 0.41
N GLU A 42 1.15 13.64 -0.77
CA GLU A 42 2.01 12.55 -1.31
C GLU A 42 2.12 11.17 -0.61
N ASP A 43 1.95 11.08 0.70
CA ASP A 43 2.18 9.84 1.46
C ASP A 43 0.89 9.34 2.15
N LEU A 44 0.59 8.04 2.01
CA LEU A 44 -0.54 7.38 2.66
C LEU A 44 -0.07 6.35 3.70
N ASP A 45 -0.47 6.55 4.95
CA ASP A 45 -0.20 5.60 6.03
C ASP A 45 -1.18 4.41 5.96
N LEU A 46 -0.62 3.20 5.86
CA LEU A 46 -1.39 1.96 5.76
C LEU A 46 -0.96 0.98 6.87
N ASN A 47 -1.83 0.82 7.86
CA ASN A 47 -1.65 -0.19 8.90
C ASN A 47 -2.03 -1.57 8.36
N ILE A 48 -1.13 -2.54 8.55
CA ILE A 48 -1.25 -3.93 8.11
C ILE A 48 -1.23 -4.82 9.34
N TYR A 49 -2.33 -5.52 9.59
CA TYR A 49 -2.50 -6.38 10.75
C TYR A 49 -2.40 -7.83 10.30
N VAL A 50 -1.35 -8.50 10.74
CA VAL A 50 -0.97 -9.84 10.25
C VAL A 50 -0.13 -10.56 11.29
N ASP A 51 -0.24 -11.90 11.33
CA ASP A 51 0.59 -12.73 12.20
C ASP A 51 1.88 -13.11 11.49
N GLY A 52 3.02 -13.02 12.18
CA GLY A 52 4.29 -13.53 11.68
C GLY A 52 5.49 -12.73 12.17
N ASP A 53 6.59 -12.84 11.43
CA ASP A 53 7.82 -12.09 11.70
C ASP A 53 7.67 -10.66 11.17
N GLU A 54 7.58 -9.69 12.07
CA GLU A 54 7.39 -8.28 11.73
C GLU A 54 8.48 -7.72 10.82
N VAL A 55 9.73 -8.21 10.93
CA VAL A 55 10.84 -7.73 10.11
C VAL A 55 10.72 -8.27 8.69
N GLU A 56 10.45 -9.56 8.53
CA GLU A 56 10.26 -10.17 7.20
C GLU A 56 9.05 -9.55 6.48
N ILE A 57 7.95 -9.37 7.21
CA ILE A 57 6.73 -8.79 6.68
C ILE A 57 6.95 -7.32 6.32
N GLY A 58 7.66 -6.57 7.16
CA GLY A 58 7.97 -5.16 6.91
C GLY A 58 8.83 -4.96 5.67
N ILE A 59 9.84 -5.82 5.45
CA ILE A 59 10.66 -5.80 4.22
C ILE A 59 9.76 -6.04 3.00
N TYR A 60 8.90 -7.05 3.05
CA TYR A 60 8.02 -7.36 1.94
C TYR A 60 7.00 -6.25 1.66
N ALA A 61 6.44 -5.63 2.70
CA ALA A 61 5.56 -4.47 2.57
C ALA A 61 6.27 -3.29 1.88
N ALA A 62 7.54 -3.03 2.24
CA ALA A 62 8.34 -1.99 1.62
C ALA A 62 8.65 -2.28 0.13
N GLU A 63 8.92 -3.54 -0.22
CA GLU A 63 9.10 -3.96 -1.62
C GLU A 63 7.85 -3.68 -2.47
N ILE A 64 6.67 -3.99 -1.94
CA ILE A 64 5.40 -3.72 -2.62
C ILE A 64 5.13 -2.22 -2.71
N SER A 65 5.39 -1.46 -1.65
CA SER A 65 5.26 0.01 -1.68
C SER A 65 6.13 0.61 -2.79
N ALA A 66 7.39 0.18 -2.91
CA ALA A 66 8.27 0.65 -3.98
C ALA A 66 7.74 0.28 -5.38
N LEU A 67 7.17 -0.92 -5.55
CA LEU A 67 6.54 -1.33 -6.80
C LEU A 67 5.33 -0.45 -7.14
N VAL A 68 4.45 -0.21 -6.18
CA VAL A 68 3.25 0.63 -6.35
C VAL A 68 3.63 2.07 -6.68
N GLN A 69 4.64 2.63 -6.00
CA GLN A 69 5.12 3.98 -6.26
C GLN A 69 5.67 4.12 -7.68
N GLN A 70 6.42 3.13 -8.17
CA GLN A 70 6.93 3.14 -9.55
C GLN A 70 5.81 3.10 -10.60
N GLN A 71 4.67 2.47 -10.28
CA GLN A 71 3.56 2.31 -11.21
C GLN A 71 2.53 3.44 -11.14
N THR A 72 2.37 4.05 -9.97
CA THR A 72 1.25 4.96 -9.67
C THR A 72 1.69 6.35 -9.24
N CYS A 73 2.98 6.55 -8.95
CA CYS A 73 3.56 7.75 -8.33
C CYS A 73 3.10 8.05 -6.90
N TYR A 74 2.29 7.19 -6.27
CA TYR A 74 1.90 7.34 -4.87
C TYR A 74 2.81 6.52 -3.97
N PHE A 75 3.24 7.12 -2.88
CA PHE A 75 3.94 6.40 -1.83
C PHE A 75 2.95 5.93 -0.76
N ILE A 76 2.99 4.63 -0.47
CA ILE A 76 2.23 4.03 0.62
C ILE A 76 3.24 3.70 1.71
N LEU A 77 3.04 4.21 2.92
CA LEU A 77 3.88 3.92 4.07
C LEU A 77 3.23 2.79 4.88
N PRO A 78 3.73 1.54 4.78
CA PRO A 78 3.16 0.43 5.50
C PRO A 78 3.65 0.36 6.95
N PHE A 79 2.73 0.13 7.88
CA PHE A 79 3.02 -0.18 9.28
C PHE A 79 2.53 -1.58 9.60
N VAL A 80 3.45 -2.49 9.88
CA VAL A 80 3.12 -3.87 10.26
C VAL A 80 2.80 -3.92 11.75
N LEU A 81 1.62 -4.44 12.07
CA LEU A 81 1.08 -4.54 13.43
C LEU A 81 0.61 -5.98 13.71
N PRO A 82 0.65 -6.43 14.96
CA PRO A 82 0.10 -7.72 15.35
C PRO A 82 -1.39 -7.85 15.01
N ARG A 83 -1.81 -9.02 14.53
CA ARG A 83 -3.19 -9.29 14.10
C ARG A 83 -4.23 -9.03 15.20
N ASP A 84 -3.89 -9.34 16.44
CA ASP A 84 -4.77 -9.21 17.61
C ASP A 84 -5.05 -7.75 18.01
N GLN A 85 -4.37 -6.79 17.39
CA GLN A 85 -4.59 -5.35 17.57
C GLN A 85 -5.53 -4.75 16.51
N TYR A 86 -6.07 -5.57 15.59
CA TYR A 86 -7.04 -5.09 14.61
C TYR A 86 -8.35 -4.65 15.32
N PRO A 87 -8.87 -3.43 15.05
CA PRO A 87 -10.03 -2.87 15.75
C PRO A 87 -11.38 -3.48 15.37
#